data_AF-A0A0B8NB13-F1
#
_entry.id   AF-A0A0B8NB13-F1
#
_cell.length_a   1.000
_cell.length_b   1.000
_cell.length_c   1.000
_cell.angle_alpha   90.00
_cell.angle_beta   90.00
_cell.angle_gamma   90.00
#
_symmetry.space_group_name_H-M   'P 1'
#
loop_
_entity.id
_entity.type
_entity.pdbx_description
1 polymer ?
#
loop_
_entity_poly.entity_id
_entity_poly.type
_entity_poly.pdbx_seq_one_letter_code
_entity_poly.pdbx_strand_id
1 'polypeptide(L)'
;MAITWYWGLTRLLALSGIDFDDVADLLSAWLRGERRIWFMPAVDDTTGLKPSVLIGRTDSGEPLVLLARIDGRDIFIINASRPSSELVADFEAWEARND
;
A
#
# COMPACT_ATOMS: atom_id res chain seq x y z
N MET A 1 -10.52 -10.61 -10.00
CA MET A 1 -10.40 -9.76 -8.81
C MET A 1 -10.60 -8.34 -9.30
N ALA A 2 -11.58 -7.62 -8.76
CA ALA A 2 -11.91 -6.28 -9.22
C ALA A 2 -11.39 -5.28 -8.19
N ILE A 3 -10.44 -4.43 -8.58
CA ILE A 3 -10.06 -3.28 -7.75
C ILE A 3 -11.11 -2.20 -8.02
N THR A 4 -11.93 -1.87 -7.01
CA THR A 4 -12.91 -0.80 -7.13
C THR A 4 -12.29 0.50 -6.67
N TRP A 5 -12.14 1.45 -7.59
CA TRP A 5 -11.52 2.74 -7.33
C TRP A 5 -12.58 3.78 -6.95
N TYR A 6 -12.44 4.38 -5.77
CA TYR A 6 -13.23 5.54 -5.38
C TYR A 6 -12.54 6.81 -5.90
N TRP A 7 -13.08 7.48 -6.92
CA TRP A 7 -12.50 8.70 -7.52
C TRP A 7 -12.27 9.85 -6.53
N GLY A 8 -12.98 9.87 -5.39
CA GLY A 8 -12.71 10.80 -4.30
C GLY A 8 -11.34 10.60 -3.63
N LEU A 9 -10.82 9.37 -3.65
CA LEU A 9 -9.50 9.02 -3.13
C LEU A 9 -8.39 9.61 -3.99
N THR A 10 -8.56 9.64 -5.32
CA THR A 10 -7.58 10.18 -6.27
C THR A 10 -7.20 11.63 -5.95
N ARG A 11 -8.17 12.43 -5.50
CA ARG A 11 -7.93 13.82 -5.09
C ARG A 11 -7.16 13.93 -3.77
N LEU A 12 -7.38 13.02 -2.83
CA LEU A 12 -6.65 12.97 -1.57
C LEU A 12 -5.20 12.53 -1.79
N LEU A 13 -4.98 11.54 -2.66
CA LEU A 13 -3.65 11.08 -3.06
C LEU A 13 -2.83 12.20 -3.70
N ALA A 14 -3.42 12.93 -4.65
CA ALA A 14 -2.78 14.07 -5.29
C ALA A 14 -2.41 15.18 -4.29
N LEU A 15 -3.26 15.45 -3.28
CA LEU A 15 -2.93 16.39 -2.21
C LEU A 15 -1.76 15.92 -1.33
N SER A 16 -1.55 14.60 -1.24
CA SER A 16 -0.42 13.99 -0.54
C SER A 16 0.81 13.80 -1.45
N GLY A 17 0.77 14.31 -2.68
CA GLY A 17 1.88 14.20 -3.64
C GLY A 17 2.11 12.77 -4.16
N ILE A 18 1.12 11.89 -4.00
CA ILE A 18 1.17 10.52 -4.50
C ILE A 18 0.44 10.45 -5.84
N ASP A 19 1.14 9.92 -6.84
CA ASP A 19 0.53 9.59 -8.12
C ASP A 19 -0.42 8.40 -7.96
N PHE A 20 -1.58 8.50 -8.58
CA PHE A 20 -2.53 7.39 -8.61
C PHE A 20 -1.98 6.20 -9.42
N ASP A 21 -1.23 6.47 -10.48
CA ASP A 21 -0.67 5.43 -11.34
C ASP A 21 0.35 4.57 -10.55
N ASP A 22 1.17 5.18 -9.70
CA ASP A 22 2.07 4.48 -8.77
C ASP A 22 1.33 3.47 -7.88
N VAL A 23 0.14 3.83 -7.37
CA VAL A 23 -0.71 2.95 -6.55
C VAL A 23 -1.30 1.83 -7.41
N ALA A 24 -1.82 2.17 -8.59
CA ALA A 24 -2.47 1.23 -9.49
C ALA A 24 -1.49 0.17 -10.03
N ASP A 25 -0.28 0.59 -10.40
CA ASP A 25 0.76 -0.28 -10.93
C ASP A 25 1.32 -1.20 -9.85
N LEU A 26 1.61 -0.66 -8.65
CA LEU A 26 2.03 -1.47 -7.50
C LEU A 26 1.00 -2.57 -7.18
N LEU A 27 -0.27 -2.22 -7.05
CA LEU A 27 -1.32 -3.19 -6.75
C LEU A 27 -1.49 -4.19 -7.90
N SER A 28 -1.47 -3.73 -9.14
CA SER A 28 -1.61 -4.62 -10.30
C SER A 28 -0.46 -5.64 -10.38
N ALA A 29 0.78 -5.20 -10.21
CA ALA A 29 1.96 -6.06 -10.21
C ALA A 29 1.93 -7.05 -9.04
N TRP A 30 1.54 -6.61 -7.84
CA TRP A 30 1.38 -7.50 -6.69
C TRP A 30 0.32 -8.58 -6.93
N LEU A 31 -0.84 -8.21 -7.45
CA LEU A 31 -1.93 -9.15 -7.70
C LEU A 31 -1.61 -10.15 -8.82
N ARG A 32 -0.65 -9.84 -9.70
CA ARG A 32 -0.07 -10.75 -10.69
C ARG A 32 1.07 -11.62 -10.13
N GLY A 33 1.52 -11.37 -8.91
CA GLY A 33 2.68 -12.03 -8.31
C GLY A 33 4.03 -11.54 -8.83
N GLU A 34 4.04 -10.42 -9.58
CA GLU A 34 5.25 -9.81 -10.15
C GLU A 34 5.98 -8.94 -9.13
N ARG A 35 5.29 -8.51 -8.07
CA ARG A 35 5.87 -7.68 -7.02
C ARG A 35 5.50 -8.20 -5.63
N ARG A 36 6.49 -8.24 -4.73
CA ARG A 36 6.26 -8.56 -3.32
C ARG A 36 5.77 -7.31 -2.59
N ILE A 37 4.88 -7.51 -1.63
CA ILE A 37 4.41 -6.45 -0.72
C ILE A 37 4.65 -6.91 0.71
N TRP A 38 5.22 -6.01 1.52
CA TRP A 38 5.27 -6.21 2.95
C TRP A 38 3.92 -5.89 3.57
N PHE A 39 3.32 -6.89 4.21
CA PHE A 39 2.04 -6.78 4.88
C PHE A 39 2.23 -6.58 6.38
N MET A 40 1.61 -5.54 6.94
CA MET A 40 1.57 -5.29 8.37
C MET A 40 0.12 -5.07 8.84
N PRO A 41 -0.38 -5.87 9.79
CA PRO A 41 -1.67 -5.60 10.40
C PRO A 41 -1.60 -4.35 11.27
N ALA A 42 -2.53 -3.41 11.07
CA ALA A 42 -2.67 -2.20 11.88
C ALA A 42 -4.00 -2.27 12.61
N VAL A 43 -4.11 -3.15 13.61
CA VAL A 43 -5.36 -3.34 14.36
C VAL A 43 -5.57 -2.16 15.33
N ASP A 44 -6.72 -1.51 15.24
CA ASP A 44 -7.19 -0.55 16.24
C ASP A 44 -8.29 -1.21 17.08
N ASP A 45 -7.91 -1.66 18.27
CA ASP A 45 -8.82 -2.32 19.22
C ASP A 45 -9.92 -1.39 19.76
N THR A 46 -9.74 -0.07 19.66
CA THR A 46 -10.72 0.91 20.18
C THR A 46 -11.88 1.11 19.21
N THR A 47 -11.58 1.16 17.91
CA THR A 47 -12.61 1.37 16.87
C THR A 47 -13.08 0.06 16.24
N GLY A 48 -12.39 -1.05 16.52
CA GLY A 48 -12.60 -2.34 15.85
C GLY A 48 -12.16 -2.34 14.38
N LEU A 49 -11.53 -1.26 13.92
CA LEU A 49 -10.98 -1.18 12.58
C LEU A 49 -9.76 -2.08 12.47
N LYS A 50 -9.70 -2.84 11.39
CA LYS A 50 -8.59 -3.75 11.08
C LYS A 50 -7.96 -3.37 9.74
N PRO A 51 -7.44 -2.14 9.59
CA PRO A 51 -6.69 -1.79 8.41
C PRO A 51 -5.39 -2.60 8.35
N SER A 52 -4.85 -2.66 7.16
CA SER A 52 -3.58 -3.26 6.82
C SER A 52 -2.71 -2.19 6.20
N VAL A 53 -1.46 -2.15 6.62
CA VAL A 53 -0.44 -1.36 5.96
C VAL A 53 0.29 -2.27 4.98
N LEU A 54 0.29 -1.86 3.72
CA LEU A 54 0.97 -2.53 2.63
C LEU A 54 2.14 -1.64 2.22
N ILE A 55 3.35 -2.20 2.10
CA ILE A 55 4.50 -1.45 1.59
C ILE A 55 5.10 -2.20 0.40
N GLY A 56 5.35 -1.49 -0.68
CA GLY A 56 6.03 -2.03 -1.85
C GLY A 56 6.76 -0.94 -2.64
N ARG A 57 7.56 -1.37 -3.61
CA ARG A 57 8.27 -0.47 -4.53
C ARG A 57 7.36 -0.06 -5.69
N THR A 58 7.34 1.21 -6.05
CA THR A 58 6.80 1.67 -7.35
C THR A 58 7.71 1.18 -8.50
N ASP A 59 7.31 1.42 -9.74
CA ASP A 59 8.13 1.08 -10.91
C ASP A 59 9.42 1.91 -10.99
N SER A 60 9.42 3.11 -10.41
CA SER A 60 10.62 3.92 -10.20
C SER A 60 11.53 3.41 -9.08
N GLY A 61 11.12 2.36 -8.36
CA GLY A 61 11.85 1.79 -7.23
C GLY A 61 11.68 2.58 -5.92
N GLU A 62 10.80 3.58 -5.87
CA GLU A 62 10.52 4.31 -4.63
C GLU A 62 9.55 3.51 -3.75
N PRO A 63 9.76 3.45 -2.42
CA PRO A 63 8.82 2.78 -1.55
C PRO A 63 7.53 3.60 -1.41
N LEU A 64 6.40 2.89 -1.38
CA LEU A 64 5.06 3.43 -1.23
C LEU A 64 4.30 2.67 -0.15
N VAL A 65 3.68 3.41 0.76
CA VAL A 65 2.85 2.87 1.84
C VAL A 65 1.39 3.03 1.46
N LEU A 66 0.63 1.95 1.50
CA LEU A 66 -0.81 1.95 1.33
C LEU A 66 -1.48 1.55 2.65
N LEU A 67 -2.42 2.37 3.10
CA LEU A 67 -3.36 1.98 4.14
C LEU A 67 -4.59 1.39 3.44
N ALA A 68 -4.89 0.14 3.71
CA ALA A 68 -5.98 -0.57 3.06
C ALA A 68 -6.86 -1.32 4.06
N ARG A 69 -8.11 -1.57 3.70
CA ARG A 69 -8.94 -2.60 4.31
C ARG A 69 -9.03 -3.76 3.33
N ILE A 70 -8.78 -4.97 3.82
CA ILE A 70 -8.97 -6.21 3.04
C ILE A 70 -10.24 -6.89 3.53
N ASP A 71 -11.16 -7.18 2.60
CA ASP A 71 -12.41 -7.87 2.86
C ASP A 71 -12.56 -9.05 1.88
N GLY A 72 -12.20 -10.25 2.33
CA GLY A 72 -12.13 -11.42 1.46
C GLY A 72 -11.13 -11.25 0.32
N ARG A 73 -11.61 -11.06 -0.90
CA ARG A 73 -10.80 -10.82 -2.11
C ARG A 73 -10.75 -9.36 -2.53
N ASP A 74 -11.52 -8.50 -1.87
CA ASP A 74 -11.61 -7.09 -2.20
C ASP A 74 -10.63 -6.29 -1.36
N ILE A 75 -9.99 -5.31 -2.00
CA ILE A 75 -8.99 -4.43 -1.39
C ILE A 75 -9.48 -3.00 -1.54
N PHE A 76 -9.71 -2.35 -0.41
CA PHE A 76 -10.16 -0.96 -0.32
C PHE A 76 -8.99 -0.10 0.12
N ILE A 77 -8.45 0.70 -0.78
CA ILE A 77 -7.39 1.66 -0.45
C ILE A 77 -8.03 2.85 0.27
N ILE A 78 -7.54 3.13 1.47
CA ILE A 78 -8.01 4.21 2.35
C ILE A 78 -7.10 5.42 2.18
N ASN A 79 -5.78 5.19 2.10
CA ASN A 79 -4.78 6.24 1.94
C ASN A 79 -3.50 5.67 1.30
N ALA A 80 -2.67 6.53 0.72
CA ALA A 80 -1.30 6.22 0.37
C ALA A 80 -0.37 7.38 0.71
N SER A 81 0.87 7.04 1.06
CA SER A 81 1.88 8.03 1.43
C SER A 81 3.29 7.50 1.18
N ARG A 82 4.27 8.41 1.12
CA ARG A 82 5.67 8.03 1.21
C ARG A 82 6.00 7.60 2.65
N PRO A 83 6.80 6.55 2.85
CA PRO A 83 7.21 6.12 4.19
C PRO A 83 8.13 7.16 4.85
N SER A 84 8.16 7.16 6.18
CA SER A 84 9.21 7.84 6.95
C SER A 84 10.56 7.14 6.75
N SER A 85 11.67 7.82 7.05
CA SER A 85 13.01 7.23 6.96
C SER A 85 13.19 5.98 7.82
N GLU A 86 12.56 5.94 8.99
CA GLU A 86 12.58 4.77 9.88
C GLU A 86 11.87 3.58 9.22
N LEU A 87 10.69 3.82 8.66
CA LEU A 87 9.92 2.78 7.99
C LEU A 87 10.57 2.29 6.69
N VAL A 88 11.32 3.16 5.99
CA VAL A 88 12.16 2.76 4.86
C VAL A 88 13.22 1.75 5.30
N ALA A 89 13.95 2.03 6.38
CA ALA A 89 15.01 1.14 6.86
C ALA A 89 14.44 -0.24 7.25
N ASP A 90 13.29 -0.26 7.92
CA ASP A 90 12.59 -1.50 8.28
C ASP A 90 12.13 -2.28 7.04
N PHE A 91 11.61 -1.57 6.04
CA PHE A 91 11.19 -2.15 4.78
C PHE A 91 12.36 -2.74 4.01
N GLU A 92 13.48 -2.04 3.90
CA GLU A 92 14.69 -2.53 3.22
C GLU A 92 15.27 -3.76 3.92
N ALA A 93 15.24 -3.79 5.26
CA ALA A 93 15.62 -4.98 6.01
C ALA A 93 14.66 -6.16 5.79
N TRP A 94 13.36 -5.89 5.59
CA TRP A 94 12.42 -6.91 5.16
C TRP A 94 12.71 -7.38 3.72
N GLU A 95 12.96 -6.49 2.77
CA GLU A 95 13.31 -6.82 1.38
C GLU A 95 14.53 -7.77 1.35
N ALA A 96 15.61 -7.43 2.05
CA ALA A 96 16.82 -8.25 2.11
C ALA A 96 16.63 -9.66 2.69
N ARG A 97 15.60 -9.88 3.51
CA ARG A 97 15.25 -11.21 4.07
C ARG A 97 14.29 -12.00 3.18
N ASN A 98 13.66 -11.33 2.24
CA ASN A 98 12.63 -11.86 1.37
C ASN A 98 13.01 -11.61 -0.10
N ASP A 99 14.30 -11.62 -0.43
CA ASP A 99 14.80 -11.86 -1.79
C ASP A 99 14.91 -13.38 -2.00
#